data_AF-A0AAW8DD68-F1
#
_entry.id   AF-A0AAW8DD68-F1
#
_cell.length_a   1.000
_cell.length_b   1.000
_cell.length_c   1.000
_cell.angle_alpha   90.00
_cell.angle_beta   90.00
_cell.angle_gamma   90.00
#
_symmetry.space_group_name_H-M   'P 1'
#
loop_
_entity.id
_entity.type
_entity.pdbx_description
1 polymer ?
#
loop_
_entity_poly.entity_id
_entity_poly.type
_entity_poly.pdbx_seq_one_letter_code
_entity_poly.pdbx_strand_id
1 'polypeptide(L)'
;MPTQNTAQTVVFLEALASIVENSPETYSADAAKELSESILSMAEVVTTDFRIDPSLLDLTRQYAAADWHNELAAVLLAKEHRAKVH
;
A
#
# COMPACT_ATOMS: atom_id res chain seq x y z
N MET A 1 9.23 15.36 -14.75
CA MET A 1 7.79 15.34 -14.39
C MET A 1 7.51 13.98 -13.78
N PRO A 2 7.12 13.87 -12.51
CA PRO A 2 6.61 12.61 -11.97
C PRO A 2 5.44 12.15 -12.84
N THR A 3 5.43 10.86 -13.18
CA THR A 3 4.40 10.29 -14.06
C THR A 3 3.19 9.87 -13.24
N GLN A 4 2.03 9.74 -13.87
CA GLN A 4 0.83 9.17 -13.23
C GLN A 4 1.11 7.81 -12.58
N ASN A 5 1.98 7.00 -13.20
CA ASN A 5 2.43 5.71 -12.66
C ASN A 5 3.18 5.86 -11.32
N THR A 6 3.96 6.93 -11.13
CA THR A 6 4.68 7.17 -9.88
C THR A 6 3.74 7.50 -8.72
N ALA A 7 2.69 8.29 -8.96
CA ALA A 7 1.66 8.58 -7.96
C ALA A 7 0.84 7.32 -7.62
N GLN A 8 0.53 6.49 -8.62
CA GLN A 8 -0.11 5.20 -8.44
C GLN A 8 0.72 4.25 -7.55
N THR A 9 2.05 4.21 -7.73
CA THR A 9 2.94 3.43 -6.87
C THR A 9 2.88 3.88 -5.40
N VAL A 10 2.90 5.19 -5.14
CA VAL A 10 2.80 5.70 -3.76
C VAL A 10 1.48 5.29 -3.12
N VAL A 11 0.36 5.49 -3.82
CA VAL A 11 -0.96 5.13 -3.29
C VAL A 11 -1.13 3.62 -3.12
N PHE A 12 -0.49 2.81 -3.98
CA PHE A 12 -0.42 1.36 -3.79
C PHE A 12 0.34 0.99 -2.51
N LEU A 13 1.48 1.62 -2.24
CA LEU A 13 2.24 1.36 -1.01
C LEU A 13 1.46 1.77 0.24
N GLU A 14 0.75 2.90 0.21
CA GLU A 14 -0.14 3.33 1.29
C GLU A 14 -1.26 2.30 1.56
N ALA A 15 -1.90 1.80 0.50
CA ALA A 15 -2.94 0.77 0.61
C ALA A 15 -2.38 -0.56 1.14
N LEU A 16 -1.19 -0.97 0.69
CA LEU A 16 -0.52 -2.17 1.16
C LEU A 16 -0.18 -2.06 2.66
N ALA A 17 0.35 -0.92 3.11
CA ALA A 17 0.64 -0.69 4.52
C ALA A 17 -0.63 -0.83 5.38
N SER A 18 -1.75 -0.26 4.93
CA SER A 18 -3.03 -0.37 5.63
C SER A 18 -3.52 -1.81 5.72
N ILE A 19 -3.39 -2.60 4.64
CA ILE A 19 -3.77 -4.01 4.64
C ILE A 19 -2.87 -4.83 5.59
N VAL A 20 -1.57 -4.56 5.60
CA VAL A 20 -0.61 -5.25 6.47
C VAL A 20 -0.90 -4.95 7.93
N GLU A 21 -1.12 -3.69 8.30
CA GLU A 21 -1.41 -3.27 9.68
C GLU A 21 -2.69 -3.92 10.22
N ASN A 22 -3.70 -4.09 9.36
CA ASN A 22 -4.99 -4.67 9.72
C ASN A 22 -5.08 -6.19 9.49
N SER A 23 -3.99 -6.86 9.09
CA SER A 23 -4.01 -8.29 8.77
C SER A 23 -4.15 -9.16 10.03
N PRO A 24 -5.25 -9.91 10.21
CA PRO A 24 -5.54 -10.60 11.47
C PRO A 24 -4.87 -11.98 11.62
N GLU A 25 -4.26 -12.54 10.55
CA GLU A 25 -3.83 -13.95 10.53
C GLU A 25 -2.32 -14.17 10.29
N THR A 26 -1.62 -13.20 9.69
CA THR A 26 -0.27 -13.48 9.14
C THR A 26 0.88 -13.04 10.06
N TYR A 27 0.67 -12.05 10.94
CA TYR A 27 1.71 -11.42 11.74
C TYR A 27 1.27 -11.21 13.20
N SER A 28 2.23 -11.11 14.13
CA SER A 28 1.94 -10.49 15.42
C SER A 28 1.62 -9.00 15.22
N ALA A 29 0.87 -8.40 16.14
CA ALA A 29 0.51 -6.98 16.04
C ALA A 29 1.74 -6.07 15.90
N ASP A 30 2.81 -6.35 16.65
CA ASP A 30 4.06 -5.59 16.58
C ASP A 30 4.76 -5.75 15.23
N ALA A 31 4.82 -6.97 14.68
CA ALA A 31 5.44 -7.23 13.38
C ALA A 31 4.63 -6.65 12.21
N ALA A 32 3.29 -6.68 12.31
CA ALA A 32 2.40 -6.04 11.35
C ALA A 32 2.63 -4.53 11.32
N LYS A 33 2.73 -3.90 12.50
CA LYS A 33 2.98 -2.48 12.64
C LYS A 33 4.34 -2.08 12.05
N GLU A 34 5.41 -2.78 12.44
CA GLU A 34 6.77 -2.52 11.94
C GLU A 34 6.85 -2.62 10.41
N LEU A 35 6.22 -3.66 9.84
CA LEU A 35 6.17 -3.83 8.38
C LEU A 35 5.36 -2.72 7.70
N SER A 36 4.23 -2.31 8.29
CA SER A 36 3.42 -1.20 7.75
C SER A 36 4.20 0.12 7.74
N GLU A 37 4.94 0.42 8.82
CA GLU A 37 5.76 1.63 8.95
C GLU A 37 6.90 1.63 7.93
N SER A 38 7.53 0.46 7.71
CA SER A 38 8.55 0.30 6.67
C SER A 38 8.00 0.59 5.27
N ILE A 39 6.81 0.08 4.94
CA ILE A 39 6.15 0.32 3.65
C ILE A 39 5.79 1.80 3.47
N LEU A 40 5.30 2.47 4.52
CA LEU A 40 5.01 3.91 4.50
C LEU A 40 6.29 4.73 4.28
N SER A 41 7.40 4.33 4.90
CA SER A 41 8.71 4.98 4.67
C SER A 41 9.14 4.88 3.20
N MET A 42 8.90 3.73 2.54
CA MET A 42 9.15 3.60 1.09
C MET A 42 8.27 4.55 0.27
N ALA A 43 6.99 4.71 0.63
CA ALA A 43 6.08 5.64 -0.03
C ALA A 43 6.55 7.11 0.11
N GLU A 44 7.05 7.47 1.29
CA GLU A 44 7.61 8.80 1.57
C GLU A 44 8.88 9.10 0.76
N VAL A 45 9.79 8.12 0.66
CA VAL A 45 11.00 8.22 -0.17
C VAL A 45 10.62 8.44 -1.63
N VAL A 46 9.71 7.63 -2.18
CA VAL A 46 9.26 7.78 -3.57
C VAL A 46 8.59 9.14 -3.80
N THR A 47 7.77 9.60 -2.86
CA THR A 47 7.12 10.91 -2.94
C THR A 47 8.15 12.04 -3.02
N THR A 48 9.18 11.97 -2.18
CA THR A 48 10.23 13.00 -2.06
C THR A 48 11.18 12.98 -3.26
N ASP A 49 11.70 11.81 -3.62
CA ASP A 49 12.70 11.65 -4.69
C ASP A 49 12.14 12.07 -6.05
N PHE A 50 10.87 11.77 -6.30
CA PHE A 50 10.21 12.12 -7.56
C PHE A 50 9.49 13.47 -7.53
N ARG A 51 9.50 14.17 -6.38
CA ARG A 51 8.81 15.46 -6.17
C ARG A 51 7.37 15.41 -6.66
N ILE A 52 6.63 14.39 -6.24
CA ILE A 52 5.26 14.17 -6.71
C ILE A 52 4.39 15.32 -6.24
N ASP A 53 3.56 15.84 -7.16
CA ASP A 53 2.60 16.88 -6.85
C ASP A 53 1.57 16.35 -5.82
N PRO A 54 1.41 17.01 -4.65
CA PRO A 54 0.44 16.59 -3.64
C PRO A 54 -1.00 16.49 -4.18
N SER A 55 -1.38 17.36 -5.11
CA SER A 55 -2.72 17.34 -5.72
C SER A 55 -2.94 16.11 -6.60
N LEU A 56 -1.89 15.62 -7.26
CA LEU A 56 -1.93 14.38 -8.04
C LEU A 56 -2.04 13.16 -7.12
N LEU A 57 -1.36 13.17 -5.97
CA LEU A 57 -1.51 12.13 -4.96
C LEU A 57 -2.93 12.10 -4.41
N ASP A 58 -3.49 13.25 -4.04
CA ASP A 58 -4.85 13.33 -3.52
C ASP A 58 -5.90 12.86 -4.52
N LEU A 59 -5.74 13.22 -5.79
CA LEU A 59 -6.60 12.73 -6.86
C LEU A 59 -6.45 11.21 -7.03
N THR A 60 -5.23 10.69 -6.98
CA THR A 60 -4.96 9.25 -7.13
C THR A 60 -5.54 8.45 -5.96
N ARG A 61 -5.44 8.97 -4.73
CA ARG A 61 -6.07 8.38 -3.53
C ARG A 61 -7.59 8.31 -3.67
N GLN A 62 -8.22 9.37 -4.19
CA GLN A 62 -9.67 9.38 -4.43
C GLN A 62 -10.08 8.29 -5.42
N TYR A 63 -9.33 8.10 -6.51
CA TYR A 63 -9.59 7.02 -7.46
C TYR A 63 -9.33 5.63 -6.85
N ALA A 64 -8.22 5.45 -6.14
CA ALA A 64 -7.88 4.18 -5.50
C ALA A 64 -8.89 3.78 -4.41
N ALA A 65 -9.41 4.74 -3.64
CA ALA A 65 -10.44 4.47 -2.65
C ALA A 65 -11.75 3.96 -3.27
N ALA A 66 -12.03 4.33 -4.52
CA ALA A 66 -13.21 3.86 -5.24
C ALA A 66 -13.06 2.44 -5.82
N ASP A 67 -11.84 2.01 -6.12
CA ASP A 67 -11.59 0.85 -7.01
C ASP A 67 -10.64 -0.20 -6.39
N TRP A 68 -9.55 0.24 -5.75
CA TRP A 68 -8.42 -0.63 -5.41
C TRP A 68 -8.58 -1.38 -4.09
N HIS A 69 -9.31 -0.84 -3.12
CA HIS A 69 -9.41 -1.46 -1.79
C HIS A 69 -9.97 -2.89 -1.85
N ASN A 70 -10.95 -3.13 -2.73
CA ASN A 70 -11.56 -4.44 -2.90
C ASN A 70 -10.66 -5.41 -3.68
N GLU A 71 -9.99 -4.95 -4.74
CA GLU A 71 -9.14 -5.80 -5.58
C GLU A 71 -7.82 -6.18 -4.90
N LEU A 72 -7.17 -5.23 -4.22
CA LEU A 72 -5.95 -5.50 -3.44
C LEU A 72 -6.22 -6.44 -2.27
N ALA A 73 -7.32 -6.24 -1.54
CA ALA A 73 -7.72 -7.15 -0.47
C ALA A 73 -8.05 -8.53 -1.03
N ALA A 74 -8.75 -8.62 -2.16
CA ALA A 74 -9.08 -9.89 -2.81
C ALA A 74 -7.82 -10.65 -3.25
N VAL A 75 -6.83 -9.98 -3.84
CA VAL A 75 -5.57 -10.60 -4.28
C VAL A 75 -4.69 -10.97 -3.08
N LEU A 76 -4.45 -10.04 -2.15
CA LEU A 76 -3.54 -10.30 -1.01
C LEU A 76 -4.11 -11.34 -0.02
N LEU A 77 -5.43 -11.39 0.14
CA LEU A 77 -6.10 -12.35 1.03
C LEU A 77 -6.57 -13.61 0.30
N ALA A 78 -6.36 -13.70 -1.02
CA ALA A 78 -6.67 -14.91 -1.77
C ALA A 78 -5.93 -16.10 -1.14
N LYS A 79 -6.67 -17.19 -0.94
CA LYS A 79 -6.17 -18.43 -0.34
C LYS A 79 -4.94 -18.99 -1.07
N GLU A 80 -4.79 -18.66 -2.34
CA GLU A 80 -3.71 -19.04 -3.25
C GLU A 80 -2.37 -18.37 -2.91
N HIS A 81 -2.41 -17.20 -2.28
CA HIS A 81 -1.24 -16.39 -1.94
C HIS A 81 -0.86 -16.46 -0.45
N ARG A 82 -1.65 -17.14 0.38
CA ARG A 82 -1.28 -17.42 1.77
C ARG A 82 -0.05 -18.31 1.79
N ALA A 83 1.02 -17.85 2.44
CA ALA A 83 2.19 -18.67 2.69
C ALA A 83 1.74 -20.00 3.34
N LYS A 84 2.04 -21.13 2.70
CA LYS A 84 1.85 -22.44 3.32
C LYS A 84 2.89 -22.56 4.43
N VAL A 85 2.51 -22.17 5.64
CA VAL A 85 3.30 -22.45 6.83
C VAL A 85 3.26 -23.97 7.02
N HIS A 86 4.41 -24.61 6.87
CA HIS A 86 4.66 -26.02 7.14
C HIS A 86 5.35 -26.17 8.49
#